data_AF-A0A524HZR1-F1
#
_entry.id   AF-A0A524HZR1-F1
#
_cell.length_a   1.000
_cell.length_b   1.000
_cell.length_c   1.000
_cell.angle_alpha   90.00
_cell.angle_beta   90.00
_cell.angle_gamma   90.00
#
_symmetry.space_group_name_H-M   'P 1'
#
loop_
_entity.id
_entity.type
_entity.pdbx_description
1 polymer ?
#
loop_
_entity_poly.entity_id
_entity_poly.type
_entity_poly.pdbx_seq_one_letter_code
_entity_poly.pdbx_strand_id
1 'polypeptide(L)' 'MIVMHPLPRVTEISTDFDDDPRAAYFRQMEFGLYVRMALLAMVLGKA' A
#
# COMPACT_ATOMS: atom_id res chain seq x y z
N MET A 1 -2.52 3.80 16.17
CA MET A 1 -3.31 4.25 15.00
C MET A 1 -2.39 4.23 13.78
N ILE A 2 -2.82 3.65 12.66
CA ILE A 2 -2.03 3.51 11.41
C ILE A 2 -2.67 4.36 10.32
N VAL A 3 -1.86 5.04 9.49
CA VAL A 3 -2.32 5.90 8.39
C VAL A 3 -2.01 5.25 7.05
N MET A 4 -3.07 5.06 6.25
CA MET A 4 -3.03 4.50 4.90
C MET A 4 -3.43 5.58 3.88
N HIS A 5 -2.96 5.45 2.64
CA HIS A 5 -3.26 6.36 1.54
C HIS A 5 -3.04 5.64 0.20
N PRO A 6 -4.00 5.68 -0.74
CA PRO A 6 -3.89 4.95 -2.00
C PRO A 6 -2.87 5.55 -2.98
N LEU A 7 -2.41 6.78 -2.73
CA LEU A 7 -1.53 7.57 -3.61
C LEU A 7 -2.17 7.88 -5.00
N PRO A 8 -1.63 8.85 -5.75
CA PRO A 8 -0.64 9.85 -5.33
C PRO A 8 -1.20 10.73 -4.23
N ARG A 9 -0.34 11.19 -3.30
CA ARG A 9 -0.72 12.26 -2.38
C ARG A 9 -0.36 13.61 -2.97
N VAL A 10 -1.13 14.66 -2.67
CA VAL A 10 -0.91 16.02 -3.17
C VAL A 10 -0.59 16.98 -2.03
N THR A 11 -1.56 17.25 -1.15
CA THR A 11 -1.41 18.16 0.01
C THR A 11 -2.04 17.60 1.29
N GLU A 12 -2.75 16.49 1.18
CA GLU A 12 -3.51 15.85 2.25
C GLU A 12 -2.64 15.20 3.33
N ILE A 13 -1.36 14.91 3.03
CA ILE A 13 -0.39 14.36 3.98
C ILE A 13 0.96 15.06 3.73
N SER A 14 1.49 15.74 4.76
CA SER A 14 2.83 16.35 4.68
C SER A 14 3.91 15.28 4.48
N THR A 15 4.97 15.62 3.75
CA THR A 15 6.15 14.76 3.59
C THR A 15 6.86 14.51 4.92
N ASP A 16 6.77 15.43 5.87
CA ASP A 16 7.36 15.28 7.22
C ASP A 16 6.76 14.11 8.00
N PHE A 17 5.58 13.62 7.58
CA PHE A 17 4.92 12.48 8.19
C PHE A 17 5.50 11.14 7.73
N ASP A 18 6.38 11.10 6.72
CA ASP A 18 6.95 9.85 6.18
C ASP A 18 7.78 9.06 7.20
N ASP A 19 8.45 9.76 8.10
CA ASP A 19 9.29 9.15 9.15
C ASP A 19 8.46 8.74 10.38
N ASP A 20 7.17 9.08 10.43
CA ASP A 20 6.31 8.67 11.54
C ASP A 20 6.05 7.15 11.45
N PRO A 21 6.24 6.37 12.54
CA PRO A 21 6.03 4.92 12.52
C PRO A 21 4.58 4.50 12.17
N ARG A 22 3.64 5.43 12.21
CA ARG A 22 2.23 5.22 11.82
C ARG A 22 2.02 5.34 10.32
N ALA A 23 2.96 5.91 9.56
CA ALA A 23 2.89 5.98 8.11
C ALA A 23 3.00 4.57 7.51
N ALA A 24 1.92 4.10 6.88
CA ALA A 24 1.88 2.76 6.27
C ALA A 24 1.56 2.78 4.78
N TYR A 25 1.32 3.94 4.17
CA TYR A 25 0.98 4.05 2.74
C TYR A 25 2.06 3.49 1.80
N PHE A 26 3.36 3.55 2.17
CA PHE A 26 4.41 2.88 1.37
C PHE A 26 4.36 1.36 1.49
N ARG A 27 4.22 0.82 2.71
CA ARG A 27 4.02 -0.63 2.94
C ARG A 27 2.75 -1.14 2.25
N GLN A 28 1.69 -0.34 2.26
CA GLN A 28 0.43 -0.65 1.57
C GLN A 28 0.64 -0.83 0.05
N MET A 29 1.47 -0.01 -0.59
CA MET A 29 1.76 -0.17 -2.03
C MET A 29 2.45 -1.50 -2.33
N GLU A 30 3.39 -1.90 -1.47
CA GLU A 30 4.06 -3.22 -1.56
C GLU A 30 3.04 -4.36 -1.43
N PHE A 31 2.11 -4.26 -0.48
CA PHE A 31 1.03 -5.26 -0.34
C PHE A 31 0.14 -5.37 -1.59
N GLY A 32 0.01 -4.28 -2.36
CA GLY A 32 -0.65 -4.32 -3.66
C GLY A 32 0.01 -5.27 -4.66
N LEU A 33 1.33 -5.49 -4.61
CA LEU A 33 2.02 -6.49 -5.45
C LEU A 33 1.56 -7.89 -5.06
N TYR A 34 1.65 -8.23 -3.77
CA TYR A 34 1.31 -9.58 -3.27
C TYR A 34 -0.16 -9.92 -3.51
N VAL A 35 -1.07 -8.98 -3.27
CA VAL A 35 -2.50 -9.19 -3.52
C VAL A 35 -2.78 -9.44 -5.00
N ARG A 36 -2.14 -8.69 -5.91
CA ARG A 36 -2.29 -8.91 -7.36
C ARG A 36 -1.70 -10.25 -7.80
N MET A 37 -0.54 -10.63 -7.27
CA MET A 37 0.05 -11.96 -7.52
C MET A 37 -0.90 -13.08 -7.08
N ALA A 38 -1.44 -12.99 -5.87
CA ALA A 38 -2.40 -13.96 -5.35
C ALA A 38 -3.68 -14.01 -6.20
N LEU A 39 -4.23 -12.85 -6.57
CA LEU A 39 -5.42 -12.76 -7.41
C LEU A 39 -5.19 -13.40 -8.79
N LEU A 40 -4.05 -13.12 -9.42
CA LEU A 40 -3.68 -13.74 -10.69
C LEU A 40 -3.48 -15.25 -10.56
N ALA A 41 -2.86 -15.71 -9.47
CA ALA A 41 -2.69 -17.14 -9.21
C ALA A 41 -4.05 -17.85 -9.06
N MET A 42 -5.00 -17.25 -8.33
CA MET A 42 -6.36 -17.77 -8.17
C MET A 42 -7.14 -17.79 -9.49
N VAL A 43 -7.09 -16.72 -10.27
CA VAL A 43 -7.83 -16.62 -11.55
C VAL A 43 -7.26 -17.54 -12.63
N LEU A 44 -5.93 -17.74 -12.65
CA LEU A 44 -5.25 -18.57 -13.65
C LEU A 44 -5.08 -20.04 -13.22
N GLY A 45 -5.65 -20.46 -12.09
CA GLY A 45 -5.61 -21.85 -11.61
C GLY A 45 -4.22 -22.34 -11.16
N LYS A 46 -3.40 -21.43 -10.62
CA LYS A 46 -2.05 -21.73 -10.09
C LYS A 46 -1.97 -21.67 -8.55
N ALA A 47 -3.10 -21.39 -7.89
CA ALA A 47 -3.26 -21.37 -6.44
C ALA A 47 -4.01 -22.61 -5.97
#